data_AF-A0ABD5I128-F1
#
_entry.id   AF-A0ABD5I128-F1
#
_cell.length_a   1.000
_cell.length_b   1.000
_cell.length_c   1.000
_cell.angle_alpha   90.00
_cell.angle_beta   90.00
_cell.angle_gamma   90.00
#
_symmetry.space_group_name_H-M   'P 1'
#
loop_
_entity.id
_entity.type
_entity.pdbx_description
1 polymer ?
#
loop_
_entity_poly.entity_id
_entity_poly.type
_entity_poly.pdbx_seq_one_letter_code
_entity_poly.pdbx_strand_id
1 'polypeptide(L)' 'MLKNNFKISNIPAVLWGEKSEKVFIAVHGNMSNKEDAVIQILAEEANRKGYQVLSLSMEKEKMITLLAKYSFVLVNYL' A
#
# COMPACT_ATOMS: atom_id res chain seq x y z
N MET A 1 7.64 2.41 14.92
CA MET A 1 7.34 1.29 14.00
C MET A 1 8.52 1.04 13.09
N LEU A 2 8.85 -0.22 12.80
CA LEU A 2 9.87 -0.57 11.80
C LEU A 2 9.42 -0.12 10.41
N LYS A 3 10.36 0.41 9.64
CA LYS A 3 10.11 0.97 8.31
C LYS A 3 11.28 0.68 7.40
N ASN A 4 11.02 0.08 6.25
CA ASN A 4 12.03 -0.24 5.25
C ASN A 4 11.67 0.40 3.91
N ASN A 5 12.56 1.24 3.37
CA ASN A 5 12.37 1.91 2.09
C ASN A 5 13.15 1.17 1.00
N PHE A 6 12.48 0.85 -0.11
CA PHE A 6 13.09 0.17 -1.24
C PHE A 6 12.35 0.50 -2.54
N LYS A 7 12.76 -0.13 -3.65
CA LYS A 7 12.08 -0.01 -4.93
C LYS A 7 11.64 -1.38 -5.41
N ILE A 8 10.41 -1.46 -5.94
CA ILE A 8 9.89 -2.63 -6.64
C ILE A 8 9.77 -2.24 -8.11
N SER A 9 10.58 -2.82 -8.99
CA SER A 9 10.57 -2.47 -10.42
C SER A 9 10.66 -0.94 -10.66
N ASN A 10 11.58 -0.28 -9.93
CA ASN A 10 11.75 1.19 -9.88
C ASN A 10 10.63 2.01 -9.23
N ILE A 11 9.56 1.40 -8.74
CA ILE A 11 8.49 2.07 -8.00
C ILE A 11 8.93 2.24 -6.53
N PRO A 12 9.00 3.48 -5.99
CA PRO A 12 9.31 3.70 -4.58
C PRO A 12 8.29 3.03 -3.67
N ALA A 13 8.77 2.24 -2.73
CA ALA A 13 7.96 1.44 -1.82
C ALA A 13 8.45 1.57 -0.38
N VAL A 14 7.52 1.43 0.57
CA VAL A 14 7.83 1.34 1.99
C VAL A 14 7.12 0.15 2.61
N LEU A 15 7.86 -0.71 3.30
CA LEU A 15 7.29 -1.78 4.12
C LEU A 15 7.29 -1.33 5.58
N TRP A 16 6.12 -1.38 6.20
CA TRP A 16 5.86 -0.93 7.56
C TRP A 16 5.51 -2.13 8.45
N GLY A 17 6.01 -2.10 9.68
CA GLY A 17 5.71 -3.10 10.71
C GLY A 17 6.73 -4.22 10.79
N GLU A 18 6.56 -5.06 11.82
CA GLU A 18 7.38 -6.25 12.06
C GLU A 18 7.13 -7.31 10.99
N LYS A 19 8.11 -8.20 10.76
CA LYS A 19 7.99 -9.25 9.74
C LYS A 19 6.71 -10.07 9.98
N SER A 20 5.85 -10.15 8.96
CA SER A 20 4.63 -10.94 8.99
C SER A 20 4.42 -11.63 7.65
N GLU A 21 3.72 -12.76 7.68
CA GLU A 21 3.24 -13.44 6.47
C GLU A 21 1.98 -12.76 5.89
N LYS A 22 1.35 -11.86 6.65
CA LYS A 22 0.14 -11.14 6.24
C LYS A 22 0.48 -9.69 5.91
N VAL A 23 0.15 -9.26 4.68
CA VAL A 23 0.52 -7.93 4.17
C VAL A 23 -0.69 -7.24 3.54
N PHE A 24 -0.96 -6.00 3.94
CA PHE A 24 -1.81 -5.08 3.19
C PHE A 24 -1.00 -4.34 2.14
N ILE A 25 -1.56 -4.16 0.95
CA ILE A 25 -1.00 -3.27 -0.07
C ILE A 25 -1.78 -1.96 0.00
N ALA A 26 -1.09 -0.86 0.27
CA ALA A 26 -1.67 0.46 0.32
C ALA A 26 -1.13 1.30 -0.85
N VAL A 27 -2.02 1.92 -1.61
CA VAL A 27 -1.64 2.91 -2.63
C VAL A 27 -2.24 4.24 -2.26
N HIS A 28 -1.41 5.28 -2.30
CA HIS A 28 -1.85 6.61 -1.93
C HIS A 28 -2.83 7.18 -2.96
N GLY A 29 -3.70 8.07 -2.49
CA GLY A 29 -4.60 8.83 -3.36
C GLY A 29 -3.87 9.87 -4.21
N ASN A 30 -4.63 10.56 -5.08
CA ASN A 30 -4.11 11.67 -5.86
C ASN A 30 -3.53 12.78 -4.94
N MET A 31 -2.41 13.40 -5.34
CA MET A 31 -1.69 14.45 -4.57
C MET A 31 -1.16 14.03 -3.18
N SER A 32 -1.17 12.73 -2.85
CA SER A 32 -0.61 12.16 -1.62
C SER A 32 0.69 11.40 -1.93
N ASN A 33 1.27 10.71 -0.94
CA ASN A 33 2.47 9.89 -1.10
C ASN A 33 2.44 8.62 -0.22
N LYS A 34 3.38 7.69 -0.44
CA LYS A 34 3.48 6.40 0.25
C LYS A 34 3.74 6.48 1.77
N GLU A 35 4.05 7.65 2.30
CA GLU A 35 4.32 7.91 3.73
C GLU A 35 3.37 8.96 4.32
N ASP A 36 2.24 9.26 3.65
CA ASP A 36 1.21 10.14 4.19
C ASP A 36 0.69 9.63 5.55
N ALA A 37 0.25 10.55 6.40
CA ALA A 37 -0.25 10.27 7.74
C ALA A 37 -1.34 9.20 7.75
N VAL A 38 -2.23 9.19 6.74
CA VAL A 38 -3.28 8.16 6.62
C VAL A 38 -2.68 6.77 6.42
N ILE A 39 -1.60 6.65 5.65
CA ILE A 39 -0.88 5.38 5.44
C ILE A 39 -0.16 4.95 6.72
N GLN A 40 0.43 5.90 7.44
CA GLN A 40 1.06 5.61 8.73
C GLN A 40 0.04 5.10 9.75
N ILE A 41 -1.11 5.76 9.89
CA ILE A 41 -2.19 5.34 10.80
C ILE A 41 -2.68 3.93 10.44
N LEU A 42 -2.89 3.65 9.14
CA LEU A 42 -3.23 2.32 8.67
C LEU A 42 -2.16 1.29 9.07
N ALA A 43 -0.89 1.62 8.89
CA ALA A 43 0.22 0.74 9.22
C ALA A 43 0.35 0.45 10.72
N GLU A 44 0.12 1.45 11.57
CA GLU A 44 0.11 1.29 13.03
C GLU A 44 -1.00 0.32 13.46
N GLU A 45 -2.23 0.53 12.98
CA GLU A 45 -3.37 -0.33 13.32
C GLU A 45 -3.25 -1.74 12.74
N ALA A 46 -2.74 -1.88 11.51
CA ALA A 46 -2.47 -3.17 10.89
C ALA A 46 -1.38 -3.95 11.65
N ASN A 47 -0.29 -3.28 12.03
CA ASN A 47 0.81 -3.92 12.77
C ASN A 47 0.36 -4.40 14.15
N ARG A 48 -0.51 -3.65 14.85
CA ARG A 48 -1.13 -4.10 16.12
C ARG A 48 -1.97 -5.38 15.96
N LYS A 49 -2.43 -5.65 14.75
CA LYS A 49 -3.18 -6.87 14.39
C LYS A 49 -2.29 -7.97 13.76
N GLY A 50 -0.97 -7.77 13.74
CA GLY A 50 -0.01 -8.74 13.19
C GLY A 50 0.13 -8.70 11.66
N TYR A 51 -0.20 -7.58 11.02
CA TYR A 51 -0.06 -7.38 9.58
C TYR A 51 1.07 -6.39 9.27
N GLN A 52 1.79 -6.60 8.17
CA GLN A 52 2.61 -5.56 7.56
C GLN A 52 1.78 -4.73 6.59
N VAL A 53 2.26 -3.52 6.31
CA VAL A 53 1.72 -2.68 5.23
C VAL A 53 2.83 -2.38 4.23
N LEU A 54 2.59 -2.69 2.96
CA LEU A 54 3.43 -2.27 1.84
C LEU A 54 2.77 -1.08 1.16
N SER A 55 3.37 0.10 1.28
CA SER A 55 2.89 1.31 0.61
C SER A 55 3.71 1.64 -0.63
N LEU A 56 3.02 2.01 -1.71
CA LEU A 56 3.63 2.24 -3.03
C LEU A 56 3.35 3.67 -3.51
N SER A 57 4.37 4.31 -4.10
CA SER A 57 4.20 5.57 -4.84
C SER A 57 4.07 5.33 -6.33
N MET A 58 2.82 5.30 -6.81
CA MET A 58 2.49 5.01 -8.20
C MET A 58 1.99 6.25 -8.93
N GLU A 59 2.22 6.30 -10.24
CA GLU A 59 1.60 7.29 -11.11
C GLU A 59 0.09 7.03 -11.22
N LYS A 60 -0.68 8.12 -11.28
CA LYS A 60 -2.16 8.09 -11.39
C LYS A 60 -2.64 7.20 -12.53
N GLU A 61 -1.99 7.25 -13.68
CA GLU A 61 -2.37 6.48 -14.86
C GLU A 61 -2.18 4.96 -14.65
N LYS A 62 -1.06 4.55 -14.05
CA LYS A 62 -0.80 3.15 -13.67
C LYS A 62 -1.82 2.65 -12.64
N MET A 63 -2.26 3.52 -11.73
CA MET A 63 -3.32 3.21 -10.77
C MET A 63 -4.68 3.03 -11.44
N ILE A 64 -5.04 3.89 -12.40
CA ILE A 64 -6.27 3.73 -13.19
C ILE A 64 -6.22 2.43 -13.99
N THR A 65 -5.08 2.05 -14.57
CA THR A 65 -4.94 0.76 -15.27
C THR A 65 -5.08 -0.42 -14.31
N LEU A 66 -4.48 -0.36 -13.11
CA LEU A 66 -4.62 -1.38 -12.08
C LEU A 66 -6.08 -1.52 -11.65
N LEU A 67 -6.73 -0.41 -11.29
CA LEU A 67 -8.13 -0.38 -10.94
C LEU A 67 -8.99 -0.85 -12.11
N ALA A 68 -8.78 -0.44 -13.36
CA ALA A 68 -9.57 -0.94 -14.49
C ALA A 68 -9.42 -2.46 -14.69
N LYS A 69 -8.21 -2.99 -14.50
CA LYS A 69 -7.92 -4.42 -14.61
C LYS A 69 -8.54 -5.24 -13.46
N TYR A 70 -8.57 -4.68 -12.25
CA TYR A 70 -9.03 -5.38 -11.04
C TYR A 70 -10.41 -4.92 -10.54
N SER A 71 -11.02 -3.86 -11.06
CA SER A 71 -12.39 -3.42 -10.74
C SER A 71 -13.42 -4.37 -11.32
N PHE A 72 -13.11 -5.07 -12.42
CA PHE A 72 -13.91 -6.21 -12.85
C PHE A 72 -13.87 -7.37 -11.83
N VAL A 73 -12.81 -7.43 -11.02
CA VAL A 73 -12.66 -8.40 -9.93
C VAL A 73 -13.28 -7.87 -8.63
N LEU A 74 -13.17 -6.57 -8.33
CA LEU A 74 -13.62 -5.98 -7.06
C LEU A 74 -15.15 -5.83 -6.98
N VAL A 75 -15.85 -5.64 -8.10
CA VAL A 75 -17.32 -5.60 -8.13
C VAL A 75 -17.93 -6.97 -7.80
N ASN A 76 -17.18 -8.07 -7.93
CA ASN A 76 -17.65 -9.42 -7.59
C ASN A 76 -17.40 -9.82 -6.12
N TYR A 77 -16.90 -8.91 -5.27
CA TYR A 77 -16.65 -9.17 -3.84
C TYR A 77 -17.40 -8.20 -2.89
N LEU A 78 -18.36 -7.45 -3.42
CA LEU A 78 -19.39 -6.71 -2.66
C LEU A 78 -20.77 -7.24 -3.04
#